data_AF-A0A833PAV1-F1
#
_entry.id   AF-A0A833PAV1-F1
#
_cell.length_a   1.000
_cell.length_b   1.000
_cell.length_c   1.000
_cell.angle_alpha   90.00
_cell.angle_beta   90.00
_cell.angle_gamma   90.00
#
_symmetry.space_group_name_H-M   'P 1'
#
loop_
_entity.id
_entity.type
_entity.pdbx_description
1 polymer ?
#
loop_
_entity_poly.entity_id
_entity_poly.type
_entity_poly.pdbx_seq_one_letter_code
_entity_poly.pdbx_strand_id
1 'polypeptide(L)'
;MQFKKMIHVLGMCSSLLLAACNNDSNNTSENTVAPKTLQPIVIQGALPVESEQMAAKLSNTTVETVGGWKFWKGTYQGYPVIISKTRMGMSNAAAATAIAIERYKPIAILTSSPT
;
A
#
# COMPACT_ATOMS: atom_id res chain seq x y z
N MET A 1 23.00 6.78 51.84
CA MET A 1 23.52 5.46 51.40
C MET A 1 22.55 4.95 50.34
N GLN A 2 22.79 4.93 49.03
CA GLN A 2 23.91 5.22 48.10
C GLN A 2 23.25 5.76 46.81
N PHE A 3 23.58 6.96 46.31
CA PHE A 3 24.56 7.21 45.23
C PHE A 3 24.27 6.41 43.93
N LYS A 4 24.25 6.95 42.71
CA LYS A 4 24.26 8.28 42.09
C LYS A 4 24.11 8.00 40.57
N LYS A 5 23.66 9.02 39.84
CA LYS A 5 23.78 9.20 38.38
C LYS A 5 24.99 8.51 37.73
N MET A 6 24.78 7.86 36.58
CA MET A 6 25.82 7.65 35.58
C MET A 6 25.36 8.19 34.23
N ILE A 7 25.72 9.46 34.01
CA ILE A 7 25.82 10.14 32.71
C ILE A 7 27.28 9.97 32.31
N HIS A 8 27.58 9.26 31.22
CA HIS A 8 28.89 9.17 30.55
C HIS A 8 28.59 8.42 29.22
N VAL A 9 28.97 8.82 28.02
CA VAL A 9 30.04 9.70 27.54
C VAL A 9 29.63 10.31 26.20
N LEU A 10 29.93 11.59 26.05
CA LEU A 10 30.05 12.34 24.82
C LEU A 10 31.15 11.69 23.94
N GLY A 11 30.76 11.04 22.84
CA GLY A 11 31.65 10.48 21.83
C GLY A 11 31.56 11.29 20.54
N MET A 12 32.29 12.40 20.52
CA MET A 12 32.51 13.31 19.40
C MET A 12 33.43 12.65 18.34
N CYS A 13 32.95 12.51 17.10
CA CYS A 13 33.72 12.51 15.83
C CYS A 13 32.72 12.21 14.71
N SER A 14 32.16 13.20 14.00
CA SER A 14 32.82 13.97 12.94
C SER A 14 33.41 13.08 11.84
N SER A 15 32.59 12.81 10.83
CA SER A 15 33.02 12.83 9.44
C SER A 15 31.80 12.90 8.52
N LEU A 16 31.40 14.15 8.22
CA LEU A 16 30.83 14.44 6.91
C LEU A 16 31.87 14.03 5.87
N LEU A 17 31.51 13.09 4.99
CA LEU A 17 32.15 12.98 3.69
C LEU A 17 31.07 13.30 2.64
N LEU A 18 30.99 14.59 2.33
CA LEU A 18 30.49 15.09 1.06
C LEU A 18 31.49 14.66 -0.02
N ALA A 19 31.26 13.50 -0.64
CA ALA A 19 31.92 13.14 -1.88
C ALA A 19 31.03 13.62 -3.04
N ALA A 20 31.40 14.78 -3.58
CA ALA A 20 30.93 15.26 -4.87
C ALA A 20 31.67 14.50 -5.97
N CYS A 21 30.93 13.78 -6.82
CA CYS A 21 31.32 13.50 -8.19
C CYS A 21 30.07 13.69 -9.06
N ASN A 22 30.00 14.85 -9.72
CA ASN A 22 29.24 14.99 -10.95
C ASN A 22 29.82 14.02 -11.96
N ASN A 23 28.98 13.15 -12.52
CA ASN A 23 29.30 12.45 -13.74
C ASN A 23 28.30 12.95 -14.79
N ASP A 24 28.74 13.87 -15.65
CA ASP A 24 28.05 14.19 -16.91
C ASP A 24 28.16 12.98 -17.82
N SER A 25 27.35 11.96 -17.54
CA SER A 25 27.08 10.88 -18.47
C SER A 25 25.91 11.33 -19.34
N ASN A 26 26.25 11.81 -20.53
CA ASN A 26 25.37 11.85 -21.69
C ASN A 26 24.80 10.44 -21.92
N ASN A 27 23.74 10.10 -21.20
CA ASN A 27 22.87 9.00 -21.56
C ASN A 27 21.83 9.58 -22.49
N THR A 28 22.15 9.52 -23.79
CA THR A 28 21.17 9.25 -24.83
C THR A 28 20.05 8.43 -24.20
N SER A 29 18.90 9.08 -24.02
CA SER A 29 17.70 8.45 -23.50
C SER A 29 17.24 7.43 -24.53
N GLU A 30 17.84 6.24 -24.47
CA GLU A 30 17.22 5.04 -24.96
C GLU A 30 15.88 4.93 -24.25
N ASN A 31 14.82 5.12 -25.02
CA ASN A 31 13.44 5.03 -24.59
C ASN A 31 13.09 3.58 -24.24
N THR A 32 13.70 3.06 -23.18
CA THR A 32 13.24 1.85 -22.49
C THR A 32 12.08 2.27 -21.60
N VAL A 33 10.88 2.31 -22.20
CA VAL A 33 9.65 2.41 -21.42
C VAL A 33 9.57 1.15 -20.56
N ALA A 34 10.06 1.23 -19.33
CA ALA A 34 9.83 0.20 -18.32
C ALA A 34 8.34 -0.15 -18.37
N PRO A 35 7.96 -1.45 -18.39
CA PRO A 35 6.57 -1.85 -18.52
C PRO A 35 5.77 -1.18 -17.41
N LYS A 36 4.89 -0.24 -17.80
CA LYS A 36 4.08 0.53 -16.85
C LYS A 36 3.18 -0.45 -16.12
N THR A 37 3.48 -0.71 -14.86
CA THR A 37 2.64 -1.55 -14.01
C THR A 37 1.29 -0.85 -13.83
N LEU A 38 0.21 -1.55 -14.17
CA LEU A 38 -1.13 -1.01 -14.02
C LEU A 38 -1.44 -0.85 -12.53
N GLN A 39 -1.86 0.36 -12.14
CA GLN A 39 -2.39 0.61 -10.81
C GLN A 39 -3.74 -0.08 -10.66
N PRO A 40 -4.03 -0.72 -9.52
CA PRO A 40 -5.27 -1.45 -9.34
C PRO A 40 -6.47 -0.51 -9.18
N ILE A 41 -7.66 -1.02 -9.48
CA ILE A 41 -8.92 -0.45 -9.00
C ILE A 41 -9.32 -1.20 -7.73
N VAL A 42 -9.67 -0.46 -6.68
CA VAL A 42 -10.21 -1.04 -5.44
C VAL A 42 -11.73 -0.96 -5.48
N ILE A 43 -12.41 -2.06 -5.17
CA ILE A 43 -13.86 -2.13 -5.01
C ILE A 43 -14.18 -2.48 -3.54
N GLN A 44 -14.96 -1.64 -2.88
CA GLN A 44 -15.28 -1.73 -1.46
C GLN A 44 -16.72 -2.18 -1.24
N GLY A 45 -16.88 -3.25 -0.48
CA GLY A 45 -18.18 -3.75 0.01
C GLY A 45 -18.26 -3.74 1.53
N ALA A 46 -19.41 -3.34 2.08
CA ALA A 46 -19.68 -3.30 3.51
C ALA A 46 -20.03 -4.70 4.06
N LEU A 47 -20.86 -5.44 3.31
CA LEU A 47 -21.35 -6.74 3.70
C LEU A 47 -20.35 -7.85 3.27
N PRO A 48 -20.24 -8.93 4.07
CA PRO A 48 -19.38 -10.06 3.72
C PRO A 48 -19.77 -10.71 2.39
N VAL A 49 -21.07 -10.99 2.20
CA VAL A 49 -21.58 -11.75 1.05
C VAL A 49 -21.31 -11.05 -0.28
N GLU A 50 -21.54 -9.74 -0.38
CA GLU A 50 -21.27 -8.99 -1.62
C GLU A 50 -19.77 -8.99 -1.95
N SER A 51 -18.92 -8.82 -0.92
CA SER A 51 -17.47 -8.77 -1.09
C SER A 51 -16.92 -10.11 -1.56
N GLU A 52 -17.42 -11.19 -0.98
CA GLU A 52 -17.04 -12.56 -1.35
C GLU A 52 -17.54 -12.93 -2.74
N GLN A 53 -18.76 -12.52 -3.12
CA GLN A 53 -19.30 -12.70 -4.47
C GLN A 53 -18.50 -11.93 -5.54
N MET A 54 -18.04 -10.71 -5.24
CA MET A 54 -17.15 -9.97 -6.13
C MET A 54 -15.77 -10.62 -6.22
N ALA A 55 -15.20 -11.03 -5.09
CA ALA A 55 -13.89 -11.68 -5.03
C ALA A 55 -13.87 -13.02 -5.79
N ALA A 56 -14.98 -13.76 -5.78
CA ALA A 56 -15.12 -15.02 -6.53
C ALA A 56 -15.00 -14.85 -8.05
N LYS A 57 -15.18 -13.63 -8.58
CA LYS A 57 -15.03 -13.32 -10.01
C LYS A 57 -13.58 -12.99 -10.41
N LEU A 58 -12.67 -12.87 -9.45
CA LEU A 58 -11.27 -12.58 -9.73
C LEU A 58 -10.53 -13.85 -10.19
N SER A 59 -9.61 -13.66 -11.13
CA SER A 59 -8.60 -14.66 -11.52
C SER A 59 -7.30 -14.40 -10.78
N ASN A 60 -6.52 -15.47 -10.51
CA ASN A 60 -5.24 -15.42 -9.79
C ASN A 60 -5.35 -14.77 -8.40
N THR A 61 -6.40 -15.15 -7.67
CA THR A 61 -6.77 -14.49 -6.42
C THR A 61 -5.84 -14.85 -5.27
N THR A 62 -5.36 -13.82 -4.57
CA THR A 62 -4.66 -13.94 -3.28
C THR A 62 -5.42 -13.15 -2.22
N VAL A 63 -5.38 -13.63 -0.98
CA VAL A 63 -6.10 -12.99 0.13
C VAL A 63 -5.10 -12.50 1.15
N GLU A 64 -5.26 -11.27 1.62
CA GLU A 64 -4.52 -10.73 2.74
C GLU A 64 -5.44 -10.08 3.77
N THR A 65 -4.97 -10.02 5.01
CA THR A 65 -5.68 -9.34 6.09
C THR A 65 -4.73 -8.37 6.77
N VAL A 66 -5.12 -7.10 6.83
CA VAL A 66 -4.32 -6.01 7.37
C VAL A 66 -5.16 -5.27 8.40
N GLY A 67 -4.68 -5.17 9.65
CA GLY A 67 -5.44 -4.56 10.74
C GLY A 67 -6.80 -5.21 11.03
N GLY A 68 -7.04 -6.43 10.52
CA GLY A 68 -8.33 -7.11 10.56
C GLY A 68 -9.24 -6.89 9.33
N TRP A 69 -8.90 -5.97 8.42
CA TRP A 69 -9.61 -5.82 7.15
C TRP A 69 -9.09 -6.81 6.12
N LYS A 70 -10.01 -7.47 5.41
CA LYS A 70 -9.68 -8.49 4.41
C LYS A 70 -9.68 -7.87 3.01
N PHE A 71 -8.66 -8.22 2.24
CA PHE A 71 -8.48 -7.79 0.86
C PHE A 71 -8.25 -9.02 -0.03
N TRP A 72 -8.93 -9.06 -1.17
CA TRP A 72 -8.71 -10.05 -2.22
C TRP A 72 -8.06 -9.34 -3.40
N LYS A 73 -6.86 -9.75 -3.78
CA LYS A 73 -6.16 -9.23 -4.95
C LYS A 73 -6.22 -10.22 -6.07
N GLY A 74 -6.46 -9.75 -7.27
CA GLY A 74 -6.40 -10.59 -8.46
C GLY A 74 -6.58 -9.75 -9.71
N THR A 75 -7.08 -10.39 -10.74
CA THR A 75 -7.39 -9.75 -12.02
C THR A 75 -8.84 -9.97 -12.39
N TYR A 76 -9.49 -8.94 -12.92
CA TYR A 76 -10.79 -9.04 -13.54
C TYR A 76 -10.66 -8.61 -15.00
N GLN A 77 -10.98 -9.50 -15.94
CA GLN A 77 -10.80 -9.26 -17.38
C GLN A 77 -9.37 -8.77 -17.73
N GLY A 78 -8.35 -9.32 -17.07
CA GLY A 78 -6.95 -8.95 -17.28
C GLY A 78 -6.49 -7.66 -16.58
N TYR A 79 -7.38 -6.91 -15.93
CA TYR A 79 -7.05 -5.69 -15.19
C TYR A 79 -6.86 -5.96 -13.69
N PRO A 80 -5.85 -5.36 -13.02
CA PRO A 80 -5.65 -5.57 -11.59
C PRO A 80 -6.79 -4.97 -10.76
N VAL A 81 -7.45 -5.81 -9.98
CA VAL A 81 -8.57 -5.42 -9.12
C VAL A 81 -8.34 -5.94 -7.71
N ILE A 82 -8.70 -5.11 -6.73
CA ILE A 82 -8.66 -5.45 -5.32
C ILE A 82 -10.06 -5.29 -4.73
N ILE A 83 -10.61 -6.36 -4.17
CA ILE A 83 -11.85 -6.28 -3.39
C ILE A 83 -11.48 -6.04 -1.93
N SER A 84 -12.13 -5.08 -1.27
CA SER A 84 -11.92 -4.73 0.13
C SER A 84 -13.23 -4.84 0.91
N LYS A 85 -13.22 -5.61 2.01
CA LYS A 85 -14.35 -5.67 2.94
C LYS A 85 -14.20 -4.57 3.98
N THR A 86 -15.04 -3.54 3.91
CA THR A 86 -14.97 -2.36 4.78
C THR A 86 -15.56 -2.60 6.17
N ARG A 87 -16.53 -3.51 6.30
CA ARG A 87 -17.40 -3.69 7.49
C ARG A 87 -18.37 -2.52 7.68
N MET A 88 -19.37 -2.69 8.54
CA MET A 88 -20.40 -1.66 8.80
C MET A 88 -19.84 -0.45 9.55
N GLY A 89 -20.31 0.74 9.19
CA GLY A 89 -20.00 2.01 9.86
C GLY A 89 -18.88 2.84 9.23
N MET A 90 -18.97 4.16 9.35
CA MET A 90 -18.08 5.12 8.69
C MET A 90 -16.61 4.94 9.07
N SER A 91 -16.30 4.71 10.34
CA SER A 91 -14.90 4.56 10.79
C SER A 91 -14.24 3.31 10.21
N ASN A 92 -14.98 2.22 10.09
CA ASN A 92 -14.47 0.98 9.50
C ASN A 92 -14.21 1.14 8.00
N ALA A 93 -15.11 1.81 7.29
CA ALA A 93 -14.92 2.15 5.88
C ALA A 93 -13.74 3.10 5.66
N ALA A 94 -13.60 4.13 6.49
CA ALA A 94 -12.47 5.05 6.43
C ALA A 94 -11.13 4.33 6.65
N ALA A 95 -11.05 3.46 7.68
CA ALA A 95 -9.84 2.68 7.95
C ALA A 95 -9.48 1.73 6.79
N ALA A 96 -10.46 0.99 6.25
CA ALA A 96 -10.25 0.13 5.09
C ALA A 96 -9.75 0.91 3.87
N THR A 97 -10.31 2.10 3.64
CA THR A 97 -9.92 3.00 2.54
C THR A 97 -8.49 3.50 2.71
N ALA A 98 -8.13 3.97 3.90
CA ALA A 98 -6.77 4.44 4.19
C ALA A 98 -5.74 3.32 3.97
N ILE A 99 -6.01 2.12 4.48
CA ILE A 99 -5.14 0.94 4.28
C ILE A 99 -5.02 0.61 2.79
N ALA A 100 -6.12 0.67 2.03
CA ALA A 100 -6.09 0.37 0.60
C ALA A 100 -5.24 1.37 -0.20
N ILE A 101 -5.36 2.67 0.11
CA ILE A 101 -4.58 3.74 -0.53
C ILE A 101 -3.09 3.56 -0.24
N GLU A 102 -2.74 3.40 1.03
CA GLU A 102 -1.34 3.28 1.48
C GLU A 102 -0.63 2.10 0.80
N ARG A 103 -1.28 0.94 0.81
CA ARG A 103 -0.65 -0.32 0.37
C ARG A 103 -0.68 -0.53 -1.12
N TYR A 104 -1.79 -0.21 -1.78
CA TYR A 104 -2.01 -0.62 -3.17
C TYR A 104 -1.89 0.52 -4.17
N LYS A 105 -1.86 1.78 -3.71
CA LYS A 105 -1.77 2.97 -4.56
C LYS A 105 -2.74 2.90 -5.76
N PRO A 106 -4.05 2.69 -5.50
CA PRO A 106 -5.00 2.45 -6.56
C PRO A 106 -5.21 3.70 -7.41
N ILE A 107 -5.59 3.50 -8.67
CA ILE A 107 -5.98 4.61 -9.56
C ILE A 107 -7.39 5.11 -9.26
N ALA A 108 -8.24 4.24 -8.71
CA ALA A 108 -9.61 4.55 -8.32
C ALA A 108 -10.11 3.63 -7.20
N ILE A 109 -11.05 4.14 -6.41
CA ILE A 109 -11.79 3.38 -5.39
C ILE A 109 -13.28 3.51 -5.71
N LEU A 110 -13.97 2.38 -5.81
CA LEU A 110 -15.41 2.28 -6.01
C LEU A 110 -16.05 1.70 -4.76
N THR A 111 -17.06 2.35 -4.21
CA THR A 111 -17.74 1.91 -2.98
C THR A 111 -19.18 1.52 -3.31
N SER A 112 -19.59 0.28 -2.99
CA SER A 112 -21.00 -0.12 -3.04
C SER A 112 -21.72 0.42 -1.80
N SER A 113 -22.92 0.97 -2.01
CA SER A 113 -23.84 1.28 -0.91
C SER A 113 -24.79 0.10 -0.72
N PRO A 114 -25.06 -0.34 0.53
CA PRO A 114 -26.09 -1.32 0.78
C PRO A 114 -27.45 -0.68 0.42
N THR A 115 -28.15 -1.27 -0.54
CA THR A 115 -29.58 -1.02 -0.82
C THR A 115 -30.46 -1.78 0.16
#